data_AF-A0ABD3QGC9-F1
#
_entry.id   AF-A0ABD3QGC9-F1
#
_cell.length_a   1.000
_cell.length_b   1.000
_cell.length_c   1.000
_cell.angle_alpha   90.00
_cell.angle_beta   90.00
_cell.angle_gamma   90.00
#
_symmetry.space_group_name_H-M   'P 1'
#
loop_
_entity.id
_entity.type
_entity.pdbx_description
1 polymer ?
#
loop_
_entity_poly.entity_id
_entity_poly.type
_entity_poly.pdbx_seq_one_letter_code
_entity_poly.pdbx_strand_id
1 'polypeptide(L)'
;MATVNMKTIISIIAAVWLCVSSTVAFAPSSSRTFVATRAVVAAPTALNVFGNRKTEAQKEEEAAKAAKFWQGEWVCKDCGYIYNRAECAGMYFEEQGPGFRCPQCSGPRRRYAKKVGDRVGTTLDGGDAPILLFSFGGLIATIVFGVWAVQNL
;
A
#
# COMPACT_ATOMS: atom_id res chain seq x y z
N MET A 1 -50.52 -14.00 -9.25
CA MET A 1 -50.34 -13.51 -7.86
C MET A 1 -49.88 -14.66 -6.96
N ALA A 2 -48.59 -14.98 -6.98
CA ALA A 2 -47.99 -15.83 -5.95
C ALA A 2 -47.61 -14.94 -4.77
N THR A 3 -48.24 -15.14 -3.62
CA THR A 3 -47.90 -14.43 -2.39
C THR A 3 -46.49 -14.84 -1.97
N VAL A 4 -45.51 -13.95 -2.18
CA VAL A 4 -44.17 -14.12 -1.61
C VAL A 4 -44.33 -14.07 -0.09
N ASN A 5 -44.29 -15.24 0.53
CA ASN A 5 -44.59 -15.42 1.93
C ASN A 5 -43.49 -14.75 2.77
N MET A 6 -43.86 -13.99 3.80
CA MET A 6 -42.91 -13.27 4.66
C MET A 6 -41.83 -14.19 5.25
N LYS A 7 -42.17 -15.47 5.46
CA LYS A 7 -41.23 -16.54 5.86
C LYS A 7 -40.14 -16.82 4.81
N THR A 8 -40.45 -16.74 3.52
CA THR A 8 -39.50 -16.95 2.42
C THR A 8 -38.50 -15.80 2.34
N ILE A 9 -38.95 -14.55 2.54
CA ILE A 9 -38.07 -13.37 2.59
C ILE A 9 -37.14 -13.45 3.81
N ILE A 10 -37.68 -13.80 4.99
CA ILE A 10 -36.87 -13.96 6.21
C ILE A 10 -35.82 -15.07 6.04
N SER A 11 -36.19 -16.19 5.38
CA SER A 11 -35.26 -17.30 5.12
C SER A 11 -34.09 -16.89 4.21
N ILE A 12 -34.37 -16.12 3.13
CA ILE A 12 -33.34 -15.65 2.21
C ILE A 12 -32.40 -14.64 2.91
N ILE A 13 -32.94 -13.71 3.70
CA ILE A 13 -32.13 -12.74 4.46
C ILE A 13 -31.23 -13.46 5.48
N ALA A 14 -31.76 -14.46 6.18
CA ALA A 14 -30.99 -15.26 7.14
C ALA A 14 -29.86 -16.05 6.46
N ALA A 15 -30.10 -16.62 5.28
CA ALA A 15 -29.08 -17.34 4.51
C ALA A 15 -27.95 -16.39 4.05
N VAL A 16 -28.27 -15.18 3.62
CA VAL A 16 -27.26 -14.17 3.23
C VAL A 16 -26.42 -13.73 4.43
N TRP A 17 -27.03 -13.54 5.61
CA TRP A 17 -26.33 -13.18 6.84
C TRP A 17 -25.36 -14.26 7.33
N LEU A 18 -25.72 -15.54 7.18
CA LEU A 18 -24.84 -16.66 7.52
C LEU A 18 -23.63 -16.76 6.59
N CYS A 19 -23.78 -16.45 5.30
CA CYS A 19 -22.67 -16.45 4.34
C CYS A 19 -21.68 -15.31 4.56
N VAL A 20 -22.15 -14.13 4.99
CA VAL A 20 -21.29 -12.95 5.27
C VAL A 20 -20.41 -13.17 6.51
N SER A 21 -20.85 -14.00 7.46
CA SER A 21 -20.11 -14.26 8.70
C SER A 21 -18.88 -15.18 8.51
N SER A 22 -18.74 -15.82 7.35
CA SER A 22 -17.68 -16.82 7.09
C SER A 22 -16.37 -16.24 6.57
N THR A 23 -16.29 -14.93 6.29
CA THR A 23 -15.11 -14.31 5.64
C THR A 23 -14.10 -13.66 6.60
N VAL A 24 -14.26 -13.78 7.92
CA VAL A 24 -13.34 -13.18 8.91
C VAL A 24 -12.13 -14.04 9.29
N ALA A 25 -11.89 -15.17 8.62
CA ALA A 25 -10.84 -16.13 9.02
C ALA A 25 -9.43 -15.85 8.48
N PHE A 26 -9.22 -14.81 7.67
CA PHE A 26 -7.89 -14.46 7.12
C PHE A 26 -7.35 -13.16 7.69
N ALA A 27 -7.02 -13.16 8.99
CA ALA A 27 -6.13 -12.16 9.58
C ALA A 27 -4.67 -12.67 9.49
N PRO A 28 -3.73 -11.95 8.84
CA PRO A 28 -2.33 -12.33 8.84
C PRO A 28 -1.74 -12.18 10.26
N SER A 29 -1.20 -13.28 10.77
CA SER A 29 -0.40 -13.38 11.99
C SER A 29 0.78 -12.39 11.95
N SER A 30 0.79 -11.43 12.88
CA SER A 30 1.88 -10.48 13.05
C SER A 30 3.05 -11.14 13.80
N SER A 31 4.06 -11.63 13.08
CA SER A 31 5.29 -12.14 13.65
C SER A 31 6.19 -10.98 14.07
N ARG A 32 6.32 -10.75 15.39
CA ARG A 32 7.38 -9.89 15.95
C ARG A 32 8.71 -10.62 15.85
N THR A 33 9.54 -10.23 14.88
CA THR A 33 10.94 -10.64 14.84
C THR A 33 11.75 -9.70 15.71
N PHE A 34 12.33 -10.22 16.80
CA PHE A 34 13.36 -9.53 17.56
C PHE A 34 14.64 -9.51 16.72
N VAL A 35 15.06 -8.33 16.27
CA VAL A 35 16.39 -8.14 15.65
C VAL A 35 17.37 -7.77 16.75
N ALA A 36 18.36 -8.63 16.98
CA ALA A 36 19.48 -8.40 17.87
C ALA A 36 20.39 -7.29 17.31
N THR A 37 20.54 -6.20 18.05
CA THR A 37 21.49 -5.12 17.77
C THR A 37 22.92 -5.61 18.07
N ARG A 38 23.71 -5.89 17.03
CA ARG A 38 25.19 -5.92 17.16
C ARG A 38 25.70 -4.49 17.07
N ALA A 39 26.32 -4.02 18.15
CA ALA A 39 27.06 -2.76 18.17
C ALA A 39 28.29 -2.87 17.26
N VAL A 40 28.31 -2.12 16.15
CA VAL A 40 29.52 -1.90 15.37
C VAL A 40 30.20 -0.66 15.93
N VAL A 41 31.39 -0.85 16.51
CA VAL A 41 32.25 0.21 17.01
C VAL A 41 32.72 1.04 15.80
N ALA A 42 32.25 2.28 15.70
CA ALA A 42 32.70 3.23 14.70
C ALA A 42 34.07 3.80 15.09
N ALA A 43 35.08 3.55 14.25
CA ALA A 43 36.35 4.26 14.29
C ALA A 43 36.18 5.65 13.65
N PRO A 44 36.51 6.77 14.34
CA PRO A 44 36.45 8.10 13.73
C PRO A 44 37.75 8.36 12.96
N THR A 45 37.80 7.99 11.68
CA THR A 45 38.82 8.55 10.79
C THR A 45 38.42 9.98 10.43
N ALA A 46 39.09 10.92 11.08
CA ALA A 46 38.99 12.35 10.89
C ALA A 46 39.29 12.77 9.45
N LEU A 47 38.34 13.46 8.80
CA LEU A 47 38.57 14.45 7.74
C LEU A 47 37.35 15.41 7.69
N ASN A 48 37.20 16.24 8.72
CA ASN A 48 36.32 17.42 8.68
C ASN A 48 37.17 18.63 8.28
N VAL A 49 37.34 18.89 6.97
CA VAL A 49 38.19 20.00 6.48
C VAL A 49 37.50 20.97 5.51
N PHE A 50 36.26 20.74 5.08
CA PHE A 50 35.51 21.80 4.36
C PHE A 50 34.07 21.88 4.82
N GLY A 51 33.80 22.92 5.62
CA GLY A 51 32.45 23.30 6.00
C GLY A 51 31.66 23.77 4.80
N ASN A 52 30.65 22.99 4.39
CA ASN A 52 29.58 23.50 3.56
C ASN A 52 28.44 23.96 4.47
N ARG A 53 28.46 25.24 4.88
CA ARG A 53 27.20 25.93 5.14
C ARG A 53 26.47 25.99 3.80
N LYS A 54 25.50 25.09 3.58
CA LYS A 54 24.52 25.26 2.49
C LYS A 54 23.94 26.67 2.63
N THR A 55 24.03 27.47 1.58
CA THR A 55 23.44 28.81 1.53
C THR A 55 21.92 28.72 1.65
N GLU A 56 21.28 29.72 2.25
CA GLU A 56 19.82 29.74 2.47
C GLU A 56 19.04 29.52 1.16
N ALA A 57 19.56 30.06 0.05
CA ALA A 57 19.03 29.85 -1.30
C ALA A 57 19.07 28.38 -1.77
N GLN A 58 20.14 27.62 -1.46
CA GLN A 58 20.24 26.20 -1.82
C GLN A 58 19.30 25.33 -0.98
N LYS A 59 19.04 25.73 0.27
CA LYS A 59 18.11 25.03 1.17
C LYS A 59 16.66 25.26 0.76
N GLU A 60 16.31 26.46 0.28
CA GLU A 60 14.99 26.78 -0.25
C GLU A 60 14.70 26.04 -1.57
N GLU A 61 15.67 25.99 -2.49
CA GLU A 61 15.51 25.18 -3.71
C GLU A 61 15.42 23.68 -3.42
N GLU A 62 16.18 23.17 -2.45
CA GLU A 62 16.10 21.77 -2.02
C GLU A 62 14.76 21.47 -1.33
N ALA A 63 14.20 22.42 -0.57
CA ALA A 63 12.87 22.30 0.03
C ALA A 63 11.73 22.37 -1.00
N ALA A 64 11.84 23.23 -2.00
CA ALA A 64 10.88 23.30 -3.12
C ALA A 64 10.92 22.02 -3.98
N LYS A 65 12.11 21.47 -4.21
CA LYS A 65 12.27 20.15 -4.85
C LYS A 65 11.72 19.04 -3.98
N ALA A 66 11.99 19.07 -2.68
CA ALA A 66 11.44 18.11 -1.73
C ALA A 66 9.90 18.13 -1.77
N ALA A 67 9.25 19.30 -1.83
CA ALA A 67 7.78 19.39 -1.94
C ALA A 67 7.22 18.72 -3.22
N LYS A 68 8.02 18.61 -4.29
CA LYS A 68 7.66 17.92 -5.52
C LYS A 68 7.85 16.40 -5.44
N PHE A 69 8.73 15.93 -4.57
CA PHE A 69 9.06 14.52 -4.43
C PHE A 69 8.32 13.87 -3.27
N TRP A 70 8.12 12.55 -3.37
CA TRP A 70 7.55 11.79 -2.29
C TRP A 70 8.42 11.86 -1.02
N GLN A 71 7.84 12.38 0.06
CA GLN A 71 8.49 12.56 1.38
C GLN A 71 8.50 11.30 2.24
N GLY A 72 7.68 10.31 1.91
CA GLY A 72 7.61 9.05 2.65
C GLY A 72 8.75 8.10 2.30
N GLU A 73 8.81 6.99 3.04
CA GLU A 73 9.79 5.94 2.80
C GLU A 73 9.46 5.16 1.53
N TRP A 74 10.49 4.76 0.78
CA TRP A 74 10.37 3.82 -0.32
C TRP A 74 10.83 2.45 0.16
N VAL A 75 9.97 1.44 0.03
CA VAL A 75 10.26 0.09 0.52
C VAL A 75 10.26 -0.90 -0.62
N CYS A 76 11.30 -1.74 -0.70
CA CYS A 76 11.36 -2.81 -1.68
C CYS A 76 10.34 -3.92 -1.34
N LYS A 77 9.47 -4.27 -2.30
CA LYS A 77 8.47 -5.35 -2.14
C LYS A 77 9.10 -6.73 -1.97
N ASP A 78 10.28 -6.96 -2.54
CA ASP A 78 10.90 -8.30 -2.56
C ASP A 78 11.57 -8.65 -1.23
N CYS A 79 12.22 -7.67 -0.58
CA CYS A 79 13.08 -7.92 0.59
C CYS A 79 12.81 -7.00 1.78
N GLY A 80 11.91 -6.01 1.64
CA GLY A 80 11.60 -5.06 2.71
C GLY A 80 12.66 -3.99 2.95
N TYR A 81 13.71 -3.91 2.13
CA TYR A 81 14.73 -2.87 2.28
C TYR A 81 14.12 -1.46 2.12
N ILE A 82 14.38 -0.60 3.11
CA ILE A 82 13.95 0.80 3.14
C ILE A 82 15.04 1.65 2.46
N TYR A 83 14.65 2.40 1.45
CA TYR A 83 15.57 3.26 0.72
C TYR A 83 16.10 4.39 1.60
N ASN A 84 17.43 4.40 1.81
CA ASN A 84 18.14 5.47 2.49
C ASN A 84 18.88 6.35 1.47
N ARG A 85 18.56 7.65 1.45
CA ARG A 85 19.23 8.64 0.57
C ARG A 85 20.74 8.70 0.80
N ALA A 86 21.18 8.56 2.05
CA ALA A 86 22.60 8.63 2.39
C ALA A 86 23.41 7.48 1.75
N GLU A 87 22.80 6.30 1.63
CA GLU A 87 23.43 5.12 1.05
C GLU A 87 23.29 5.05 -0.47
N CYS A 88 22.29 5.75 -1.02
CA CYS A 88 21.93 5.68 -2.44
C CYS A 88 22.12 7.05 -3.12
N ALA A 89 23.38 7.47 -3.27
CA ALA A 89 23.83 8.65 -4.02
C ALA A 89 23.27 10.02 -3.57
N GLY A 90 22.60 10.12 -2.43
CA GLY A 90 22.03 11.37 -1.91
C GLY A 90 20.83 11.90 -2.70
N MET A 91 20.36 11.16 -3.71
CA MET A 91 19.31 11.60 -4.63
C MET A 91 17.92 11.20 -4.12
N TYR A 92 16.87 11.85 -4.63
CA TYR A 92 15.52 11.36 -4.43
C TYR A 92 15.28 10.09 -5.25
N PHE A 93 14.49 9.15 -4.71
CA PHE A 93 14.21 7.88 -5.38
C PHE A 93 13.62 8.04 -6.79
N GLU A 94 12.84 9.11 -7.00
CA GLU A 94 12.21 9.44 -8.28
C GLU A 94 13.22 9.93 -9.34
N GLU A 95 14.34 10.52 -8.92
CA GLU A 95 15.43 10.97 -9.80
C GLU A 95 16.42 9.84 -10.13
N GLN A 96 16.39 8.76 -9.35
CA GLN A 96 17.29 7.64 -9.54
C GLN A 96 17.01 6.96 -10.89
N GLY A 97 18.02 6.81 -11.75
CA GLY A 97 17.88 6.23 -13.11
C GLY A 97 17.39 4.76 -13.16
N PRO A 98 17.01 4.26 -14.35
CA PRO A 98 16.41 2.92 -14.52
C PRO A 98 17.37 1.75 -14.19
N GLY A 99 18.66 2.04 -14.02
CA GLY A 99 19.68 1.08 -13.61
C GLY A 99 19.73 0.80 -12.10
N PHE A 100 18.94 1.49 -11.28
CA PHE A 100 18.97 1.28 -9.83
C PHE A 100 18.52 -0.12 -9.45
N ARG A 101 19.32 -0.76 -8.61
CA ARG A 101 19.08 -2.08 -8.04
C ARG A 101 19.06 -2.00 -6.53
N CYS A 102 18.16 -2.75 -5.91
CA CYS A 102 18.13 -2.87 -4.47
C CYS A 102 19.45 -3.47 -3.96
N PRO A 103 20.12 -2.86 -2.96
CA PRO A 103 21.39 -3.36 -2.44
C PRO A 103 21.27 -4.71 -1.72
N GLN A 104 20.10 -5.06 -1.20
CA GLN A 104 19.88 -6.31 -0.47
C GLN A 104 19.48 -7.48 -1.38
N CYS A 105 18.63 -7.25 -2.38
CA CYS A 105 18.06 -8.33 -3.20
C CYS A 105 18.33 -8.22 -4.69
N SER A 106 19.06 -7.19 -5.13
CA SER A 106 19.28 -6.86 -6.55
C SER A 106 17.99 -6.62 -7.37
N GLY A 107 16.85 -6.43 -6.70
CA GLY A 107 15.57 -6.16 -7.33
C GLY A 107 15.59 -4.86 -8.15
N PRO A 108 14.91 -4.81 -9.32
CA PRO A 108 14.79 -3.61 -10.14
C PRO A 108 13.97 -2.51 -9.42
N ARG A 109 14.28 -1.24 -9.72
CA ARG A 109 13.61 -0.05 -9.16
C ARG A 109 12.07 -0.12 -9.14
N ARG A 110 11.45 -0.73 -10.15
CA ARG A 110 9.98 -0.88 -10.26
C ARG A 110 9.31 -1.68 -9.13
N ARG A 111 10.07 -2.41 -8.30
CA ARG A 111 9.55 -3.21 -7.19
C ARG A 111 9.49 -2.46 -5.86
N TYR A 112 9.80 -1.16 -5.87
CA TYR A 112 9.63 -0.31 -4.68
C TYR A 112 8.22 0.25 -4.60
N ALA A 113 7.65 0.22 -3.40
CA ALA A 113 6.35 0.80 -3.08
C ALA A 113 6.51 2.04 -2.19
N LYS A 114 5.59 2.99 -2.34
CA LYS A 114 5.48 4.16 -1.46
C LYS A 114 4.86 3.72 -0.13
N LYS A 115 5.56 3.99 0.98
CA LYS A 115 5.06 3.74 2.35
C LYS A 115 4.62 5.06 2.97
N VAL A 116 3.39 5.09 3.50
CA VAL A 116 2.87 6.17 4.36
C VAL A 116 2.57 5.55 5.73
N GLY A 117 3.35 5.90 6.75
CA GLY A 117 3.19 5.32 8.09
C GLY A 117 3.37 3.80 8.10
N ASP A 118 2.56 3.07 8.87
CA ASP A 118 2.69 1.61 9.04
C ASP A 118 2.12 0.77 7.88
N ARG A 119 1.49 1.40 6.87
CA ARG A 119 0.95 0.66 5.72
C ARG A 119 1.79 0.86 4.47
N VAL A 120 2.29 -0.26 3.95
CA VAL A 120 2.98 -0.36 2.66
C VAL A 120 1.93 -0.70 1.60
N GLY A 121 1.53 0.28 0.78
CA GLY A 121 0.95 0.12 -0.56
C GLY A 121 -0.33 -0.70 -0.79
N THR A 122 -0.92 -1.43 0.16
CA THR A 122 -2.06 -2.31 -0.15
C THR A 122 -3.41 -1.60 -0.24
N THR A 123 -3.53 -0.36 0.25
CA THR A 123 -4.83 0.34 0.34
C THR A 123 -4.90 1.65 -0.45
N LEU A 124 -3.88 2.01 -1.22
CA LEU A 124 -3.82 3.27 -1.98
C LEU A 124 -3.49 3.11 -3.48
N ASP A 125 -3.31 1.88 -3.98
CA ASP A 125 -3.03 1.59 -5.39
C ASP A 125 -4.27 1.49 -6.30
N GLY A 126 -5.46 1.87 -5.84
CA GLY A 126 -6.59 2.24 -6.72
C GLY A 126 -7.06 1.20 -7.76
N GLY A 127 -6.63 -0.07 -7.67
CA GLY A 127 -6.88 -1.08 -8.70
C GLY A 127 -8.18 -1.85 -8.54
N ASP A 128 -8.65 -2.02 -7.29
CA ASP A 128 -9.81 -2.88 -7.01
C ASP A 128 -11.15 -2.12 -6.92
N ALA A 129 -11.15 -0.80 -6.93
CA ALA A 129 -12.39 -0.03 -6.98
C ALA A 129 -13.27 -0.39 -8.20
N PRO A 130 -12.75 -0.51 -9.44
CA PRO A 130 -13.57 -0.92 -10.58
C PRO A 130 -14.07 -2.35 -10.46
N ILE A 131 -13.25 -3.31 -9.99
CA ILE A 131 -13.70 -4.70 -9.88
C ILE A 131 -14.79 -4.87 -8.82
N LEU A 132 -14.69 -4.15 -7.69
CA LEU A 132 -15.71 -4.17 -6.65
C LEU A 132 -17.01 -3.50 -7.16
N LEU A 133 -16.90 -2.38 -7.89
CA LEU A 133 -18.06 -1.68 -8.43
C LEU A 133 -18.85 -2.55 -9.42
N PHE A 134 -18.17 -3.21 -10.36
CA PHE A 134 -18.84 -4.09 -11.32
C PHE A 134 -19.38 -5.35 -10.65
N SER A 135 -18.66 -5.92 -9.68
CA SER A 135 -19.12 -7.14 -8.98
C SER A 135 -20.38 -6.88 -8.14
N PHE A 136 -20.35 -5.85 -7.29
CA PHE A 136 -21.51 -5.50 -6.47
C PHE A 136 -22.64 -4.89 -7.30
N GLY A 137 -22.32 -4.05 -8.29
CA GLY A 137 -23.31 -3.47 -9.19
C GLY A 137 -24.05 -4.52 -10.01
N GLY A 138 -23.33 -5.51 -10.55
CA GLY A 138 -23.92 -6.62 -11.30
C GLY A 138 -24.84 -7.49 -10.43
N LEU A 139 -24.43 -7.80 -9.20
CA LEU A 139 -25.25 -8.57 -8.25
C LEU A 139 -26.54 -7.81 -7.88
N ILE A 140 -26.43 -6.52 -7.56
CA ILE A 140 -27.60 -5.70 -7.23
C ILE A 140 -28.56 -5.64 -8.42
N ALA A 141 -28.04 -5.42 -9.63
CA ALA A 141 -28.85 -5.37 -10.85
C ALA A 141 -29.60 -6.68 -11.11
N THR A 142 -28.96 -7.84 -10.89
CA THR A 142 -29.63 -9.15 -11.05
C THR A 142 -30.72 -9.37 -10.03
N ILE A 143 -30.51 -8.99 -8.77
CA ILE A 143 -31.53 -9.09 -7.72
C ILE A 143 -32.73 -8.18 -8.05
N VAL A 144 -32.47 -6.93 -8.44
CA VAL A 144 -33.53 -5.96 -8.79
C VAL A 144 -34.35 -6.45 -9.99
N PHE A 145 -33.68 -6.95 -11.03
CA PHE A 145 -34.37 -7.52 -12.19
C PHE A 145 -35.21 -8.74 -11.82
N GLY A 146 -34.70 -9.64 -10.98
CA GLY A 146 -35.44 -10.80 -10.49
C GLY A 146 -36.70 -10.42 -9.71
N VAL A 147 -36.62 -9.44 -8.81
CA VAL A 147 -37.79 -8.95 -8.06
C VAL A 147 -38.81 -8.30 -8.99
N TRP A 148 -38.35 -7.45 -9.93
CA TRP A 148 -39.22 -6.79 -10.89
C TRP A 148 -39.98 -7.79 -11.77
N ALA A 149 -39.28 -8.82 -12.26
CA ALA A 149 -39.86 -9.87 -13.10
C ALA A 149 -40.92 -10.70 -12.35
N VAL A 150 -40.77 -10.93 -11.04
CA VAL A 150 -41.78 -11.64 -10.24
C VAL A 150 -43.06 -10.82 -10.03
N GLN A 151 -42.98 -9.49 -10.10
CA GLN A 151 -44.10 -8.58 -9.84
C GLN A 151 -44.83 -8.07 -11.09
N ASN A 152 -44.16 -8.04 -12.24
CA ASN A 152 -44.70 -7.45 -13.48
C ASN A 152 -44.99 -8.48 -14.59
N LEU A 153 -44.78 -9.76 -14.32
CA LEU A 153 -44.98 -10.89 -15.23
C LEU A 153 -45.94 -11.90 -14.58
#